data_AF-A0A9E4IQ01-F1
#
_entry.id   AF-A0A9E4IQ01-F1
#
_cell.length_a   1.000
_cell.length_b   1.000
_cell.length_c   1.000
_cell.angle_alpha   90.00
_cell.angle_beta   90.00
_cell.angle_gamma   90.00
#
_symmetry.space_group_name_H-M   'P 1'
#
loop_
_entity.id
_entity.type
_entity.pdbx_description
1 polymer ?
#
loop_
_entity_poly.entity_id
_entity_poly.type
_entity_poly.pdbx_seq_one_letter_code
_entity_poly.pdbx_strand_id
1 'polypeptide(L)'
;MPSPRGRPDPFVGARPPGLAGIAVDDMTLRGLVRLGEKHLAMLETDHGRSHVVRGGEELFDGYVQSVTSGGVVIVVDGPRGAARAVRLTLRPSRGER
;
A
#
# COMPACT_ATOMS: atom_id res chain seq x y z
N MET A 1 37.63 4.64 -26.52
CA MET A 1 36.75 4.79 -25.34
C MET A 1 35.38 5.29 -25.77
N PRO A 2 34.32 4.47 -25.63
CA PRO A 2 32.98 4.99 -25.37
C PRO A 2 32.31 4.28 -24.17
N SER A 3 31.67 5.03 -23.28
CA SER A 3 30.91 4.50 -22.12
C SER A 3 29.51 4.00 -22.53
N PRO A 4 28.92 3.04 -21.79
CA PRO A 4 27.87 2.15 -22.27
C PRO A 4 26.46 2.72 -22.01
N ARG A 5 25.57 2.68 -22.99
CA ARG A 5 24.12 2.93 -22.78
C ARG A 5 23.33 1.75 -23.34
N GLY A 6 23.04 0.83 -22.45
CA GLY A 6 22.28 -0.38 -22.74
C GLY A 6 22.12 -1.19 -21.47
N ARG A 7 21.56 -0.59 -20.41
CA ARG A 7 20.92 -1.39 -19.38
C ARG A 7 19.54 -1.72 -19.94
N PRO A 8 19.18 -2.99 -20.18
CA PRO A 8 17.79 -3.32 -20.34
C PRO A 8 17.08 -2.89 -19.05
N ASP A 9 16.05 -2.05 -19.16
CA ASP A 9 15.22 -1.67 -18.03
C ASP A 9 14.64 -2.96 -17.42
N PRO A 10 14.98 -3.34 -16.18
CA PRO A 10 14.55 -4.60 -15.56
C PRO A 10 13.06 -4.60 -15.20
N PHE A 11 12.28 -3.65 -15.72
CA PHE A 11 10.87 -3.44 -15.44
C PHE A 11 9.93 -4.06 -16.49
N VAL A 12 10.44 -4.91 -17.38
CA VAL A 12 9.60 -5.90 -18.07
C VAL A 12 9.20 -6.97 -17.05
N GLY A 13 8.19 -6.65 -16.23
CA GLY A 13 7.60 -7.56 -15.23
C GLY A 13 7.69 -7.12 -13.77
N ALA A 14 8.44 -6.07 -13.44
CA ALA A 14 8.52 -5.58 -12.06
C ALA A 14 7.38 -4.58 -11.78
N ARG A 15 6.45 -5.00 -10.91
CA ARG A 15 5.45 -4.14 -10.26
C ARG A 15 6.09 -2.80 -9.88
N PRO A 16 5.48 -1.65 -10.24
CA PRO A 16 6.10 -0.33 -10.03
C PRO A 16 6.49 -0.15 -8.56
N PRO A 17 7.64 0.47 -8.27
CA PRO A 17 8.10 0.65 -6.90
C PRO A 17 7.09 1.49 -6.12
N GLY A 18 6.65 0.98 -4.97
CA GLY A 18 5.67 1.63 -4.11
C GLY A 18 4.33 0.88 -4.05
N LEU A 19 3.32 1.56 -3.54
CA LEU A 19 1.97 1.04 -3.29
C LEU A 19 1.26 0.55 -4.55
N ALA A 20 1.60 1.14 -5.69
CA ALA A 20 1.13 0.77 -7.02
C ALA A 20 1.58 -0.63 -7.47
N GLY A 21 2.47 -1.30 -6.74
CA GLY A 21 2.94 -2.66 -7.03
C GLY A 21 2.49 -3.72 -6.02
N ILE A 22 1.76 -3.33 -4.96
CA ILE A 22 1.46 -4.20 -3.83
C ILE A 22 -0.05 -4.50 -3.84
N ALA A 23 -0.41 -5.77 -3.73
CA ALA A 23 -1.81 -6.18 -3.62
C ALA A 23 -2.30 -5.85 -2.20
N VAL A 24 -3.55 -5.42 -2.10
CA VAL A 24 -4.15 -5.01 -0.81
C VAL A 24 -4.17 -6.17 0.20
N ASP A 25 -4.25 -7.41 -0.27
CA ASP A 25 -4.22 -8.62 0.55
C ASP A 25 -2.86 -8.83 1.25
N ASP A 26 -1.77 -8.41 0.61
CA ASP A 26 -0.40 -8.48 1.16
C ASP A 26 -0.08 -7.32 2.13
N MET A 27 -1.03 -6.40 2.37
CA MET A 27 -0.83 -5.22 3.21
C MET A 27 -1.45 -5.39 4.59
N THR A 28 -0.64 -5.18 5.62
CA THR A 28 -1.07 -5.17 7.02
C THR A 28 -0.95 -3.78 7.59
N LEU A 29 -2.02 -3.25 8.19
CA LEU A 29 -1.96 -1.98 8.91
C LEU A 29 -1.22 -2.15 10.24
N ARG A 30 -0.03 -1.56 10.32
CA ARG A 30 0.84 -1.56 11.51
C ARG A 30 0.61 -0.37 12.41
N GLY A 31 0.33 0.79 11.81
CA GLY A 31 0.29 2.05 12.52
C GLY A 31 -0.63 3.06 11.86
N LEU A 32 -1.22 3.94 12.66
CA LEU A 32 -1.89 5.13 12.18
C LEU A 32 -1.15 6.33 12.76
N VAL A 33 -0.66 7.19 11.89
CA VAL A 33 0.12 8.37 12.25
C VAL A 33 -0.74 9.59 11.99
N ARG A 34 -0.96 10.41 13.02
CA ARG A 34 -1.66 11.69 12.86
C ARG A 34 -0.62 12.79 12.64
N LEU A 35 -0.69 13.45 11.48
CA LEU A 35 0.17 14.58 11.14
C LEU A 35 -0.69 15.85 11.10
N GLY A 36 -0.84 16.49 12.26
CA GLY A 36 -1.73 17.65 12.45
C GLY A 36 -3.20 17.27 12.23
N GLU A 37 -3.82 17.84 11.20
CA GLU A 37 -5.19 17.55 10.78
C GLU A 37 -5.29 16.35 9.82
N LYS A 38 -4.15 15.84 9.32
CA LYS A 38 -4.11 14.73 8.37
C LYS A 38 -3.87 13.41 9.08
N HIS A 39 -4.50 12.36 8.57
CA HIS A 39 -4.27 10.98 9.01
C HIS A 39 -3.46 10.25 7.94
N LEU A 40 -2.37 9.63 8.38
CA LEU A 40 -1.51 8.77 7.60
C LEU A 40 -1.60 7.35 8.15
N ALA A 41 -1.46 6.37 7.28
CA ALA A 41 -1.45 4.98 7.67
C ALA A 41 -0.14 4.33 7.26
N MET A 42 0.43 3.55 8.18
CA MET A 42 1.64 2.79 7.96
C MET A 42 1.23 1.34 7.65
N LEU A 43 1.35 0.98 6.38
CA LEU A 43 1.10 -0.36 5.87
C LEU A 43 2.42 -1.09 5.76
N GLU A 44 2.49 -2.30 6.29
CA GLU A 44 3.63 -3.21 6.10
C GLU A 44 3.22 -4.29 5.12
N THR A 45 4.09 -4.55 4.15
CA THR A 45 3.93 -5.65 3.20
C THR A 45 4.52 -6.93 3.78
N ASP A 46 4.08 -8.09 3.30
CA ASP A 46 4.69 -9.39 3.63
C ASP A 46 6.22 -9.45 3.34
N HIS A 47 6.71 -8.63 2.41
CA HIS A 47 8.14 -8.46 2.13
C HIS A 47 8.93 -7.65 3.18
N GLY A 48 8.32 -7.31 4.33
CA GLY A 48 8.95 -6.55 5.41
C GLY A 48 9.17 -5.06 5.12
N ARG A 49 8.60 -4.53 4.04
CA ARG A 49 8.67 -3.10 3.69
C ARG A 49 7.49 -2.36 4.29
N SER A 50 7.78 -1.30 5.03
CA SER A 50 6.78 -0.37 5.56
C SER A 50 6.59 0.81 4.61
N HIS A 51 5.33 1.09 4.26
CA HIS A 51 4.90 2.20 3.40
C HIS A 51 3.90 3.08 4.14
N VAL A 52 4.06 4.40 4.02
CA VAL A 52 3.11 5.36 4.58
C VAL A 52 2.17 5.80 3.47
N VAL A 53 0.87 5.72 3.72
CA VAL A 53 -0.19 6.04 2.76
C VAL A 53 -1.14 7.09 3.33
N ARG A 54 -1.78 7.84 2.44
CA ARG A 54 -2.82 8.83 2.78
C ARG A 54 -4.09 8.60 1.97
N GLY A 55 -5.17 9.27 2.36
CA GLY A 55 -6.41 9.27 1.56
C GLY A 55 -6.15 9.82 0.16
N GLY A 56 -6.63 9.10 -0.85
CA GLY A 56 -6.48 9.43 -2.27
C GLY A 56 -5.27 8.80 -2.97
N GLU A 57 -4.49 7.94 -2.30
CA GLU A 57 -3.35 7.27 -2.92
C GLU A 57 -3.77 6.07 -3.78
N GLU A 58 -3.16 5.90 -4.95
CA GLU A 58 -3.42 4.74 -5.82
C GLU A 58 -2.55 3.53 -5.43
N LEU A 59 -3.14 2.34 -5.56
CA LEU A 59 -2.57 1.03 -5.27
C LEU A 59 -2.59 0.18 -6.55
N PHE A 60 -2.02 -1.02 -6.51
CA PHE A 60 -1.95 -1.89 -7.69
C PHE A 60 -3.34 -2.26 -8.26
N ASP A 61 -4.25 -2.73 -7.39
CA ASP A 61 -5.61 -3.15 -7.78
C ASP A 61 -6.70 -2.18 -7.29
N GLY A 62 -6.34 -0.96 -6.87
CA GLY A 62 -7.31 -0.10 -6.18
C GLY A 62 -6.77 1.25 -5.75
N TYR A 63 -7.48 1.91 -4.84
CA TYR A 63 -7.07 3.19 -4.27
C TYR A 63 -7.51 3.33 -2.81
N VAL A 64 -6.76 4.12 -2.05
CA VAL A 64 -7.07 4.47 -0.68
C VAL A 64 -8.20 5.49 -0.67
N GLN A 65 -9.40 5.08 -0.27
CA GLN A 65 -10.54 5.99 -0.20
C GLN A 65 -10.40 6.97 0.97
N SER A 66 -10.01 6.48 2.15
CA SER A 66 -9.85 7.33 3.34
C SER A 66 -8.98 6.68 4.41
N VAL A 67 -8.27 7.51 5.16
CA VAL A 67 -7.49 7.11 6.33
C VAL A 67 -8.10 7.78 7.56
N THR A 68 -8.40 6.99 8.58
CA THR A 68 -9.02 7.44 9.83
C THR A 68 -8.22 6.92 11.03
N SER A 69 -8.53 7.41 12.23
CA SER A 69 -7.94 6.95 13.49
C SER A 69 -8.26 5.48 13.82
N GLY A 70 -9.27 4.90 13.18
CA GLY A 70 -9.66 3.50 13.37
C GLY A 70 -9.22 2.55 12.26
N GLY A 71 -8.52 3.05 11.23
CA GLY A 71 -8.03 2.23 10.13
C GLY A 71 -8.06 2.93 8.77
N VAL A 72 -7.77 2.15 7.73
CA VAL A 72 -7.75 2.56 6.33
C VAL A 72 -8.89 1.89 5.59
N VAL A 73 -9.59 2.65 4.74
CA VAL A 73 -10.55 2.12 3.76
C VAL A 73 -9.91 2.18 2.39
N ILE A 74 -9.85 1.02 1.74
CA ILE A 74 -9.28 0.83 0.41
C ILE A 74 -10.38 0.29 -0.49
N VAL A 75 -10.50 0.81 -1.70
CA VAL A 75 -11.42 0.28 -2.72
C VAL A 75 -10.58 -0.43 -3.77
N VAL A 76 -10.83 -1.72 -3.94
CA VAL A 76 -10.12 -2.62 -4.86
C VAL A 76 -11.06 -2.99 -5.98
N ASP A 77 -10.64 -2.94 -7.24
CA ASP A 77 -11.45 -3.45 -8.34
C ASP A 77 -11.46 -4.98 -8.28
N GLY A 78 -12.65 -5.56 -8.10
CA GLY A 78 -12.81 -7.01 -8.05
C GLY A 78 -13.03 -7.60 -9.43
N PRO A 79 -12.82 -8.92 -9.58
CA PRO A 79 -13.05 -9.58 -10.87
C PRO A 79 -14.49 -9.34 -11.34
N ARG A 80 -14.62 -8.90 -12.60
CA ARG A 80 -15.88 -8.50 -13.27
C ARG A 80 -16.40 -7.09 -12.95
N GLY A 81 -15.54 -6.18 -12.50
CA GLY A 81 -15.92 -4.77 -12.22
C GLY A 81 -16.67 -4.60 -10.91
N ALA A 82 -16.58 -5.60 -10.01
CA ALA A 82 -17.17 -5.54 -8.69
C ALA A 82 -16.18 -4.91 -7.70
N ALA A 83 -16.18 -3.58 -7.61
CA ALA A 83 -15.34 -2.89 -6.64
C ALA A 83 -15.65 -3.34 -5.21
N ARG A 84 -14.61 -3.74 -4.46
CA ARG A 84 -14.69 -4.21 -3.08
C ARG A 84 -14.01 -3.21 -2.15
N ALA A 85 -14.74 -2.74 -1.15
CA ALA A 85 -14.14 -1.99 -0.05
C ALA A 85 -13.46 -2.94 0.94
N VAL A 86 -12.14 -2.85 1.07
CA VAL A 86 -11.33 -3.55 2.06
C VAL A 86 -10.96 -2.55 3.15
N ARG A 87 -11.36 -2.88 4.38
CA ARG A 87 -11.00 -2.09 5.55
C ARG A 87 -9.84 -2.76 6.27
N LEU A 88 -8.67 -2.11 6.23
CA LEU A 88 -7.53 -2.51 7.04
C LEU A 88 -7.67 -1.84 8.40
N THR A 89 -7.86 -2.65 9.44
CA THR A 89 -7.83 -2.22 10.84
C THR A 89 -6.46 -2.48 11.43
N LEU A 90 -6.08 -1.69 12.43
CA LEU A 90 -4.83 -1.91 13.16
C LEU A 90 -4.82 -3.35 13.64
N ARG A 91 -3.89 -4.14 13.09
CA ARG A 91 -3.65 -5.47 13.63
C ARG A 91 -2.82 -5.23 14.88
N PRO A 92 -3.35 -5.49 16.09
CA PRO A 92 -2.50 -5.48 17.25
C PRO A 92 -1.42 -6.51 16.97
N SER A 93 -0.17 -6.06 16.88
CA SER A 93 0.96 -6.95 16.98
C SER A 93 0.77 -7.70 18.28
N ARG A 94 0.39 -8.97 18.19
CA ARG A 94 0.29 -9.88 19.32
C ARG A 94 1.71 -10.19 19.79
N GLY A 95 2.34 -9.18 20.37
CA GLY A 95 3.48 -9.29 21.27
C GLY A 95 2.91 -9.11 22.67
N GLU A 96 2.16 -10.12 23.12
CA GLU A 96 1.98 -10.29 24.55
C GLU A 96 3.20 -11.07 25.05
N ARG A 97 3.81 -10.52 26.09
CA ARG A 97 4.81 -11.09 27.02
C ARG A 97 6.29 -10.88 26.74
#